data_AF-A0A7T5RWW1-F1
#
_entry.id   AF-A0A7T5RWW1-F1
#
_cell.length_a   1.000
_cell.length_b   1.000
_cell.length_c   1.000
_cell.angle_alpha   90.00
_cell.angle_beta   90.00
_cell.angle_gamma   90.00
#
_symmetry.space_group_name_H-M   'P 1'
#
loop_
_entity.id
_entity.type
_entity.pdbx_description
1 polymer ?
#
loop_
_entity_poly.entity_id
_entity_poly.type
_entity_poly.pdbx_seq_one_letter_code
_entity_poly.pdbx_strand_id
1 'polypeptide(L)'
;MTYLYSFLGQLVTVLVFAGVTYILGVRRHRAAHIAWAIVTTLVLLWVIHLAESLGRQLAFDRTAYLVHMPSVALTSLSFIFVVGFGVALARGKHVRSKHRTSVLTFLFSLIPTAISGIWLVSTAKPL
;
A
#
# COMPACT_ATOMS: atom_id res chain seq x y z
N MET A 1 -21.12 -1.56 8.51
CA MET A 1 -20.40 -0.64 9.42
C MET A 1 -19.08 -1.22 9.91
N THR A 2 -19.04 -2.40 10.55
CA THR A 2 -17.81 -3.00 11.07
C THR A 2 -16.68 -3.13 10.05
N TYR A 3 -16.97 -3.62 8.84
CA TYR A 3 -15.97 -3.79 7.76
C TYR A 3 -15.35 -2.48 7.30
N LEU A 4 -16.13 -1.40 7.26
CA LEU A 4 -15.65 -0.07 6.90
C LEU A 4 -14.67 0.46 7.96
N TYR A 5 -14.99 0.30 9.25
CA TYR A 5 -14.07 0.71 10.32
C TYR A 5 -12.79 -0.13 10.33
N SER A 6 -12.88 -1.44 10.10
CA SER A 6 -11.70 -2.30 9.96
C SER A 6 -10.82 -1.87 8.78
N PHE A 7 -11.43 -1.59 7.62
CA PHE A 7 -10.73 -1.09 6.43
C PHE A 7 -10.06 0.27 6.71
N LEU A 8 -10.77 1.23 7.31
CA LEU A 8 -10.20 2.53 7.66
C LEU A 8 -9.04 2.40 8.65
N GLY A 9 -9.15 1.52 9.65
CA GLY A 9 -8.06 1.25 10.58
C GLY A 9 -6.82 0.68 9.88
N GLN A 10 -7.00 -0.26 8.94
CA GLN A 10 -5.92 -0.81 8.13
C GLN A 10 -5.29 0.25 7.22
N LEU A 11 -6.11 1.08 6.58
CA LEU A 11 -5.64 2.20 5.75
C LEU A 11 -4.78 3.17 6.55
N VAL A 12 -5.25 3.62 7.72
CA VAL A 12 -4.47 4.48 8.62
C VAL A 12 -3.17 3.81 9.02
N THR A 13 -3.21 2.52 9.35
CA THR A 13 -2.00 1.75 9.71
C THR A 13 -0.99 1.77 8.56
N VAL A 14 -1.40 1.43 7.33
CA VAL A 14 -0.51 1.47 6.16
C VAL A 14 0.07 2.86 5.94
N LEU A 15 -0.76 3.92 6.04
CA LEU A 15 -0.31 5.30 5.84
C LEU A 15 0.70 5.74 6.91
N VAL A 16 0.49 5.39 8.18
CA VAL A 16 1.42 5.70 9.27
C VAL A 16 2.75 4.99 9.04
N PHE A 17 2.74 3.69 8.77
CA PHE A 17 3.96 2.90 8.57
C PHE A 17 4.73 3.38 7.33
N ALA A 18 4.04 3.60 6.20
CA ALA A 18 4.63 4.16 4.99
C ALA A 18 5.21 5.56 5.23
N GLY A 19 4.50 6.41 5.98
CA GLY A 19 4.94 7.75 6.36
C GLY A 19 6.22 7.73 7.20
N VAL A 20 6.28 6.88 8.23
CA VAL A 20 7.48 6.70 9.07
C VAL A 20 8.65 6.18 8.22
N THR A 21 8.44 5.15 7.40
CA THR A 21 9.48 4.62 6.49
C THR A 21 10.01 5.72 5.57
N TYR A 22 9.12 6.52 4.97
CA TYR A 22 9.48 7.63 4.09
C TYR A 22 10.31 8.70 4.82
N ILE A 23 9.85 9.15 5.99
CA ILE A 23 10.54 10.16 6.81
C ILE A 23 11.95 9.69 7.18
N LEU A 24 12.12 8.43 7.60
CA LEU A 24 13.43 7.86 7.92
C LEU A 24 14.35 7.82 6.69
N GLY A 25 13.79 7.54 5.51
CA GLY A 25 14.51 7.56 4.24
C GLY A 25 15.00 8.97 3.86
N VAL A 26 14.13 9.98 3.99
CA VAL A 26 14.46 11.39 3.73
C VAL A 26 15.51 11.90 4.72
N ARG A 27 15.38 11.55 6.00
CA ARG A 27 16.34 11.90 7.07
C ARG A 27 17.65 11.09 7.02
N ARG A 28 17.80 10.20 6.03
CA ARG A 28 19.01 9.38 5.80
C ARG A 28 19.39 8.42 6.94
N HIS A 29 18.45 8.07 7.83
CA HIS A 29 18.67 7.04 8.85
C HIS A 29 18.56 5.65 8.23
N ARG A 30 19.62 5.20 7.54
CA ARG A 30 19.57 3.99 6.69
C ARG A 30 19.14 2.73 7.44
N ALA A 31 19.75 2.43 8.59
CA ALA A 31 19.44 1.23 9.35
C ALA A 31 17.98 1.20 9.81
N ALA A 32 17.50 2.31 10.39
CA ALA A 32 16.11 2.45 10.80
C ALA A 32 15.16 2.42 9.61
N HIS A 33 15.50 3.06 8.49
CA HIS A 33 14.70 3.03 7.27
C HIS A 33 14.53 1.62 6.73
N ILE A 34 15.60 0.81 6.69
CA ILE A 34 15.54 -0.58 6.23
C ILE A 34 14.67 -1.42 7.17
N ALA A 35 14.89 -1.31 8.49
CA ALA A 35 14.08 -2.03 9.47
C ALA A 35 12.58 -1.69 9.31
N TRP A 36 12.25 -0.40 9.23
CA TRP A 36 10.87 0.04 9.02
C TRP A 36 10.34 -0.32 7.64
N ALA A 37 11.15 -0.34 6.59
CA ALA A 37 10.70 -0.77 5.26
C ALA A 37 10.27 -2.25 5.26
N ILE A 38 10.99 -3.11 6.00
CA ILE A 38 10.60 -4.51 6.21
C ILE A 38 9.27 -4.58 6.95
N VAL A 39 9.13 -3.86 8.07
CA VAL A 39 7.89 -3.85 8.86
C VAL A 39 6.71 -3.34 8.03
N THR A 40 6.86 -2.22 7.31
CA THR A 40 5.84 -1.68 6.41
C THR A 40 5.45 -2.67 5.32
N THR A 41 6.41 -3.41 4.76
CA THR A 41 6.14 -4.47 3.77
C THR A 41 5.30 -5.59 4.38
N LEU A 42 5.64 -6.05 5.58
CA LEU A 42 4.89 -7.11 6.27
C LEU A 42 3.48 -6.65 6.63
N VAL A 43 3.32 -5.41 7.12
CA VAL A 43 2.00 -4.81 7.39
C VAL A 43 1.16 -4.73 6.11
N LEU A 44 1.75 -4.32 4.99
CA LEU A 44 1.03 -4.25 3.72
C LEU A 44 0.56 -5.64 3.25
N LEU A 45 1.44 -6.66 3.32
CA LEU A 45 1.08 -8.04 2.97
C LEU A 45 -0.04 -8.58 3.88
N TRP A 46 0.00 -8.26 5.18
CA TRP A 46 -1.05 -8.61 6.12
C TRP A 46 -2.39 -7.95 5.76
N VAL A 47 -2.38 -6.65 5.41
CA VAL A 47 -3.60 -5.95 4.98
C VAL A 47 -4.15 -6.52 3.68
N ILE A 48 -3.29 -6.87 2.71
CA ILE A 48 -3.71 -7.55 1.48
C ILE A 48 -4.41 -8.88 1.80
N HIS A 49 -3.81 -9.69 2.69
CA HIS A 49 -4.41 -10.96 3.11
C HIS A 49 -5.81 -10.78 3.74
N LEU A 50 -5.97 -9.77 4.60
CA LEU A 50 -7.28 -9.45 5.19
C LEU A 50 -8.28 -8.95 4.16
N ALA A 51 -7.84 -8.15 3.18
CA ALA A 51 -8.69 -7.68 2.08
C ALA A 51 -9.18 -8.84 1.21
N GLU A 52 -8.33 -9.81 0.89
CA GLU A 52 -8.73 -11.04 0.19
C GLU A 52 -9.76 -11.85 1.00
N SER A 53 -9.60 -11.92 2.31
CA SER A 53 -10.57 -12.59 3.18
C SER A 53 -11.92 -11.88 3.20
N LEU A 54 -11.93 -10.54 3.24
CA LEU A 54 -13.16 -9.75 3.14
C LEU A 54 -13.84 -9.95 1.78
N GLY A 55 -13.08 -10.06 0.70
CA GLY A 55 -13.61 -10.30 -0.64
C GLY A 55 -14.35 -11.62 -0.79
N ARG A 56 -14.12 -12.60 0.09
CA ARG A 56 -14.88 -13.86 0.14
C ARG A 56 -16.19 -13.77 0.92
N GLN A 57 -16.44 -12.66 1.62
CA GLN A 57 -17.59 -12.47 2.50
C GLN A 57 -18.53 -11.37 2.03
N LEU A 58 -18.14 -10.61 1.00
CA LEU A 58 -18.83 -9.41 0.54
C LEU A 58 -19.17 -9.49 -0.95
N ALA A 59 -20.40 -9.12 -1.29
CA ALA A 59 -20.81 -8.74 -2.64
C ALA A 59 -20.47 -7.26 -2.87
N PHE A 60 -19.53 -7.01 -3.77
CA PHE A 60 -19.11 -5.65 -4.13
C PHE A 60 -19.96 -5.04 -5.25
N ASP A 61 -20.16 -3.73 -5.19
CA ASP A 61 -20.69 -2.98 -6.32
C ASP A 61 -19.75 -3.09 -7.53
N ARG A 62 -20.31 -3.44 -8.69
CA ARG A 62 -19.53 -3.72 -9.90
C ARG A 62 -18.79 -2.48 -10.40
N THR A 63 -19.40 -1.30 -10.31
CA THR A 63 -18.80 -0.06 -10.79
C THR A 63 -17.63 0.33 -9.90
N ALA A 64 -17.82 0.34 -8.58
CA ALA A 64 -16.76 0.62 -7.62
C ALA A 64 -15.60 -0.38 -7.76
N TYR A 65 -15.90 -1.67 -7.98
CA TYR A 65 -14.88 -2.70 -8.19
C TYR A 65 -14.03 -2.43 -9.44
N LEU A 66 -14.68 -2.14 -10.58
CA LEU A 66 -13.99 -1.83 -11.84
C LEU A 66 -13.13 -0.56 -11.75
N VAL A 67 -13.50 0.40 -10.89
CA VAL A 67 -12.68 1.60 -10.63
C VAL A 67 -11.53 1.32 -9.67
N HIS A 68 -11.74 0.48 -8.66
CA HIS A 68 -10.74 0.18 -7.63
C HIS A 68 -9.60 -0.69 -8.17
N MET A 69 -9.91 -1.74 -8.92
CA MET A 69 -8.94 -2.75 -9.34
C MET A 69 -7.76 -2.20 -10.17
N PRO A 70 -7.95 -1.29 -11.15
CA PRO A 70 -6.83 -0.66 -11.84
C PRO A 70 -5.91 0.12 -10.90
N SER A 71 -6.48 0.81 -9.90
CA SER A 71 -5.70 1.58 -8.92
C SER A 71 -4.87 0.66 -8.02
N VAL A 72 -5.46 -0.46 -7.59
CA VAL A 72 -4.74 -1.53 -6.87
C VAL A 72 -3.61 -2.09 -7.71
N ALA A 73 -3.85 -2.43 -8.98
CA ALA A 73 -2.83 -2.98 -9.86
C ALA A 73 -1.62 -2.03 -10.00
N LEU A 74 -1.88 -0.74 -10.23
CA LEU A 74 -0.83 0.29 -10.32
C LEU A 74 -0.06 0.43 -9.00
N THR A 75 -0.76 0.45 -7.88
CA THR A 75 -0.15 0.59 -6.54
C THR A 75 0.72 -0.63 -6.21
N SER A 76 0.21 -1.84 -6.44
CA SER A 76 0.94 -3.09 -6.24
C SER A 76 2.18 -3.19 -7.13
N LEU A 77 2.05 -2.84 -8.41
CA LEU A 77 3.19 -2.82 -9.33
C LEU A 77 4.26 -1.80 -8.89
N SER A 78 3.82 -0.60 -8.49
CA SER A 78 4.73 0.44 -7.97
C SER A 78 5.45 -0.04 -6.71
N PHE A 79 4.75 -0.74 -5.82
CA PHE A 79 5.34 -1.32 -4.61
C PHE A 79 6.42 -2.36 -4.92
N ILE A 80 6.20 -3.24 -5.90
CA ILE A 80 7.22 -4.20 -6.36
C ILE A 80 8.50 -3.47 -6.80
N PHE A 81 8.37 -2.36 -7.55
CA PHE A 81 9.52 -1.56 -7.94
C PHE A 81 10.20 -0.86 -6.75
N VAL A 82 9.43 -0.37 -5.77
CA VAL A 82 9.99 0.22 -4.53
C VAL A 82 10.88 -0.79 -3.82
N VAL A 83 10.39 -2.00 -3.59
CA VAL A 83 11.13 -3.07 -2.92
C VAL A 83 12.33 -3.50 -3.78
N GLY A 84 12.12 -3.75 -5.07
CA GLY A 84 13.19 -4.19 -5.98
C GLY A 84 14.35 -3.18 -6.06
N PHE A 85 14.05 -1.89 -6.24
CA PHE A 85 15.08 -0.85 -6.25
C PHE A 85 15.68 -0.60 -4.86
N GLY A 86 14.91 -0.77 -3.78
CA GLY A 86 15.41 -0.70 -2.41
C GLY A 86 16.45 -1.79 -2.11
N VAL A 87 16.17 -3.03 -2.50
CA VAL A 87 17.12 -4.16 -2.40
C VAL A 87 18.36 -3.91 -3.28
N ALA A 88 18.17 -3.43 -4.51
CA ALA A 88 19.28 -3.09 -5.39
C ALA A 88 20.19 -1.99 -4.80
N LEU A 89 19.61 -0.96 -4.16
CA LEU A 89 20.34 0.07 -3.43
C LEU A 89 21.11 -0.50 -2.23
N ALA A 90 20.50 -1.38 -1.45
CA ALA A 90 21.15 -2.04 -0.32
C ALA A 90 22.36 -2.89 -0.77
N ARG A 91 22.32 -3.42 -1.99
CA ARG A 91 23.43 -4.13 -2.66
C ARG A 91 24.43 -3.21 -3.37
N GLY A 92 24.37 -1.89 -3.13
CA GLY A 92 25.34 -0.92 -3.66
C GLY A 92 25.10 -0.47 -5.12
N LYS A 93 23.99 -0.85 -5.76
CA LYS A 93 23.70 -0.41 -7.13
C LYS A 93 23.30 1.08 -7.19
N HIS A 94 23.70 1.77 -8.26
CA HIS A 94 23.38 3.19 -8.50
C HIS A 94 21.94 3.40 -9.03
N VAL A 95 20.92 3.01 -8.26
CA VAL A 95 19.50 3.14 -8.65
C VAL A 95 18.69 4.08 -7.76
N ARG A 96 19.36 5.02 -7.07
CA ARG A 96 18.73 5.96 -6.11
C ARG A 96 17.60 6.77 -6.73
N SER A 97 17.80 7.31 -7.93
CA SER A 97 16.78 8.07 -8.64
C SER A 97 15.55 7.20 -8.92
N LYS A 98 15.76 5.99 -9.46
CA LYS A 98 14.68 5.02 -9.75
C LYS A 98 13.91 4.63 -8.48
N HIS A 99 14.61 4.33 -7.38
CA HIS A 99 13.97 4.04 -6.10
C HIS A 99 13.11 5.22 -5.62
N ARG A 100 13.65 6.45 -5.63
CA ARG A 100 12.90 7.64 -5.22
C ARG A 100 11.67 7.85 -6.09
N THR A 101 11.80 7.75 -7.41
CA THR A 101 10.66 7.86 -8.33
C THR A 101 9.61 6.80 -8.03
N SER A 102 10.01 5.52 -7.86
CA SER A 102 9.07 4.45 -7.53
C SER A 102 8.35 4.67 -6.19
N VAL A 103 9.04 5.22 -5.18
CA VAL A 103 8.42 5.54 -3.87
C VAL A 103 7.39 6.64 -4.05
N LEU A 104 7.70 7.70 -4.80
CA LEU A 104 6.74 8.76 -5.07
C LEU A 104 5.53 8.22 -5.84
N THR A 105 5.74 7.44 -6.91
CA THR A 105 4.65 6.81 -7.68
C THR A 105 3.78 5.93 -6.79
N PHE A 106 4.37 5.13 -5.90
CA PHE A 106 3.64 4.33 -4.92
C PHE A 106 2.80 5.21 -3.97
N LEU A 107 3.39 6.24 -3.37
CA LEU A 107 2.68 7.14 -2.46
C LEU A 107 1.54 7.90 -3.14
N PHE A 108 1.73 8.36 -4.37
CA PHE A 108 0.69 9.03 -5.13
C PHE A 108 -0.43 8.07 -5.57
N SER A 109 -0.10 6.83 -5.96
CA SER A 109 -1.10 5.82 -6.33
C SER A 109 -1.92 5.29 -5.14
N LEU A 110 -1.41 5.40 -3.90
CA LEU A 110 -2.20 5.11 -2.70
C LEU A 110 -3.44 5.99 -2.57
N ILE A 111 -3.41 7.25 -3.03
CA ILE A 111 -4.54 8.18 -2.89
C ILE A 111 -5.79 7.68 -3.65
N PRO A 112 -5.75 7.46 -4.99
CA PRO A 112 -6.91 6.94 -5.70
C PRO A 112 -7.28 5.52 -5.24
N THR A 113 -6.31 4.69 -4.84
CA THR A 113 -6.59 3.36 -4.29
C THR A 113 -7.36 3.43 -2.97
N ALA A 114 -6.98 4.33 -2.07
CA ALA A 114 -7.67 4.53 -0.80
C ALA A 114 -9.09 5.07 -1.03
N ILE A 115 -9.25 6.09 -1.87
CA ILE A 115 -10.56 6.69 -2.18
C ILE A 115 -11.50 5.65 -2.79
N SER A 116 -11.03 4.95 -3.84
CA SER A 116 -11.83 3.90 -4.49
C SER A 116 -12.09 2.71 -3.56
N GLY A 117 -11.16 2.36 -2.66
CA GLY A 117 -11.35 1.30 -1.68
C GLY A 117 -12.38 1.66 -0.60
N ILE A 118 -12.39 2.91 -0.12
CA ILE A 118 -13.44 3.42 0.78
C ILE A 118 -14.80 3.31 0.09
N TRP A 119 -14.91 3.71 -1.18
CA TRP A 119 -16.14 3.60 -1.96
C TRP A 119 -16.57 2.14 -2.17
N LEU A 120 -15.63 1.26 -2.49
CA LEU A 120 -15.89 -0.17 -2.68
C LEU A 120 -16.45 -0.81 -1.41
N VAL A 121 -15.83 -0.56 -0.26
CA VAL A 121 -16.23 -1.15 1.02
C VAL A 121 -17.51 -0.51 1.57
N SER A 122 -17.74 0.78 1.34
CA SER A 122 -18.96 1.46 1.82
C SER A 122 -20.23 1.03 1.08
N THR A 123 -20.08 0.55 -0.15
CA THR A 123 -21.19 0.04 -0.99
C THR A 123 -21.32 -1.49 -0.97
N ALA A 124 -20.38 -2.18 -0.31
CA ALA A 124 -20.38 -3.63 -0.20
C ALA A 124 -21.56 -4.14 0.64
N LYS A 125 -22.12 -5.28 0.24
CA LYS A 125 -23.15 -6.00 0.99
C LYS A 125 -22.59 -7.34 1.48
N PRO A 126 -22.99 -7.84 2.65
CA PRO A 126 -22.72 -9.23 3.02
C PRO A 126 -23.25 -10.19 1.93
N LEU A 127 -22.51 -11.27 1.68
CA LEU A 127 -23.00 -12.38 0.86
C LEU A 127 -24.15 -13.13 1.53
#